data_AF-A0AA95ICT0-F1
#
_entry.id   AF-A0AA95ICT0-F1
#
_cell.length_a   1.000
_cell.length_b   1.000
_cell.length_c   1.000
_cell.angle_alpha   90.00
_cell.angle_beta   90.00
_cell.angle_gamma   90.00
#
_symmetry.space_group_name_H-M   'P 1'
#
loop_
_entity.id
_entity.type
_entity.pdbx_description
1 polymer ?
#
loop_
_entity_poly.entity_id
_entity_poly.type
_entity_poly.pdbx_seq_one_letter_code
_entity_poly.pdbx_strand_id
1 'polypeptide(L)'
;MKKYLIVTAHPDDAEITMGGTIKKLTSEGHKVMTIIASIPTNNVEVRKSEAIRSADYLDMEVKFLDTSYPCTVEDYTMIGLITQLDKIIEDFQPDAIFTHSIDDSHQDHRIISQAVQACFRKYMCDVYNFEQTNQSNLINSNRFIPDLYIDISEHFESKLNALRMHASQLAGYMVHYVSDIKKLAEWRGYQYGTKYAETFKTVFKKELL
;
A
#
# COMPACT_ATOMS: atom_id res chain seq x y z
N MET A 1 -0.40 7.91 20.21
CA MET A 1 -0.54 6.74 19.33
C MET A 1 -1.41 7.14 18.16
N LYS A 2 -0.90 7.05 16.92
CA LYS A 2 -1.66 7.34 15.70
C LYS A 2 -2.15 6.05 15.03
N LYS A 3 -3.15 6.18 14.16
CA LYS A 3 -3.73 5.10 13.37
C LYS A 3 -3.51 5.34 11.88
N TYR A 4 -2.95 4.36 11.18
CA TYR A 4 -2.66 4.44 9.76
C TYR A 4 -3.43 3.35 9.03
N LEU A 5 -4.18 3.74 8.02
CA LEU A 5 -4.92 2.83 7.16
C LEU A 5 -4.25 2.76 5.79
N ILE A 6 -4.03 1.56 5.29
CA ILE A 6 -3.40 1.32 4.01
C ILE A 6 -4.43 0.62 3.15
N VAL A 7 -4.77 1.16 1.98
CA VAL A 7 -5.81 0.60 1.11
C VAL A 7 -5.17 0.16 -0.19
N THR A 8 -5.16 -1.16 -0.40
CA THR A 8 -4.47 -1.82 -1.51
C THR A 8 -5.42 -2.68 -2.35
N ALA A 9 -5.06 -2.87 -3.61
CA ALA A 9 -5.81 -3.70 -4.54
C ALA A 9 -5.59 -5.19 -4.27
N HIS A 10 -4.33 -5.59 -4.10
CA HIS A 10 -3.90 -6.98 -4.05
C HIS A 10 -3.07 -7.28 -2.79
N PRO A 11 -2.99 -8.55 -2.36
CA PRO A 11 -1.96 -8.96 -1.40
C PRO A 11 -0.59 -8.67 -1.99
N ASP A 12 0.38 -8.24 -1.16
CA ASP A 12 1.76 -7.80 -1.49
C ASP A 12 1.97 -6.31 -1.80
N ASP A 13 0.93 -5.59 -2.24
CA ASP A 13 1.03 -4.18 -2.61
C ASP A 13 1.59 -3.31 -1.48
N ALA A 14 1.13 -3.53 -0.25
CA ALA A 14 1.52 -2.75 0.92
C ALA A 14 3.02 -2.95 1.23
N GLU A 15 3.51 -4.17 1.12
CA GLU A 15 4.90 -4.54 1.35
C GLU A 15 5.81 -4.01 0.25
N ILE A 16 5.40 -4.12 -1.01
CA ILE A 16 6.15 -3.59 -2.17
C ILE A 16 6.35 -2.08 -2.02
N THR A 17 5.27 -1.37 -1.73
CA THR A 17 5.24 0.08 -1.80
C THR A 17 5.75 0.74 -0.53
N MET A 18 5.34 0.24 0.65
CA MET A 18 5.58 0.92 1.91
C MET A 18 5.94 0.00 3.09
N GLY A 19 6.39 -1.24 2.85
CA GLY A 19 6.69 -2.19 3.92
C GLY A 19 7.73 -1.71 4.95
N GLY A 20 8.68 -0.86 4.55
CA GLY A 20 9.65 -0.28 5.47
C GLY A 20 9.00 0.76 6.40
N THR A 21 8.15 1.61 5.84
CA THR A 21 7.34 2.59 6.57
C THR A 21 6.37 1.91 7.51
N ILE A 22 5.71 0.84 7.08
CA ILE A 22 4.82 0.04 7.97
C ILE A 22 5.59 -0.40 9.21
N LYS A 23 6.75 -1.05 9.02
CA LYS A 23 7.54 -1.55 10.16
C LYS A 23 8.02 -0.42 11.07
N LYS A 24 8.40 0.71 10.48
CA LYS A 24 8.76 1.91 11.24
C LYS A 24 7.61 2.36 12.14
N LEU A 25 6.43 2.58 11.55
CA LEU A 25 5.24 3.04 12.27
C LEU A 25 4.85 2.09 13.39
N THR A 26 4.84 0.78 13.14
CA THR A 26 4.50 -0.21 14.16
C THR A 26 5.56 -0.29 15.26
N SER A 27 6.85 -0.15 14.93
CA SER A 27 7.93 -0.09 15.94
C SER A 27 7.87 1.17 16.82
N GLU A 28 7.30 2.26 16.32
CA GLU A 28 7.03 3.50 17.07
C GLU A 28 5.73 3.41 17.91
N GLY A 29 5.10 2.23 17.96
CA GLY A 29 3.89 1.98 18.75
C GLY A 29 2.62 2.55 18.11
N HIS A 30 2.62 2.79 16.81
CA HIS A 30 1.42 3.19 16.07
C HIS A 30 0.60 1.98 15.62
N LYS A 31 -0.70 2.20 15.45
CA LYS A 31 -1.61 1.17 14.96
C LYS A 31 -1.67 1.25 13.44
N VAL A 32 -1.41 0.13 12.75
CA VAL A 32 -1.47 0.06 11.28
C VAL A 32 -2.46 -1.03 10.87
N MET A 33 -3.30 -0.73 9.89
CA MET A 33 -4.19 -1.71 9.25
C MET A 33 -4.03 -1.62 7.73
N THR A 34 -3.92 -2.75 7.06
CA THR A 34 -4.04 -2.84 5.60
C THR A 34 -5.37 -3.47 5.18
N ILE A 35 -5.99 -2.90 4.14
CA ILE A 35 -7.15 -3.44 3.44
C ILE A 35 -6.67 -4.01 2.12
N ILE A 36 -7.05 -5.25 1.84
CA ILE A 36 -6.86 -5.92 0.56
C ILE A 36 -8.22 -6.09 -0.11
N ALA A 37 -8.40 -5.44 -1.25
CA ALA A 37 -9.69 -5.41 -1.93
C ALA A 37 -10.00 -6.65 -2.77
N SER A 38 -8.98 -7.27 -3.37
CA SER A 38 -9.18 -8.35 -4.34
C SER A 38 -8.03 -9.35 -4.35
N ILE A 39 -8.30 -10.59 -4.79
CA ILE A 39 -7.30 -11.64 -4.95
C ILE A 39 -7.54 -12.30 -6.32
N PRO A 40 -6.88 -11.83 -7.39
CA PRO A 40 -7.20 -12.22 -8.77
C PRO A 40 -6.52 -13.53 -9.17
N THR A 41 -6.66 -14.58 -8.35
CA THR A 41 -6.06 -15.89 -8.61
C THR A 41 -6.88 -17.02 -8.04
N ASN A 42 -6.80 -18.19 -8.66
CA ASN A 42 -7.42 -19.43 -8.18
C ASN A 42 -6.81 -19.93 -6.85
N ASN A 43 -5.63 -19.42 -6.46
CA ASN A 43 -4.95 -19.76 -5.21
C ASN A 43 -5.27 -18.79 -4.07
N VAL A 44 -6.55 -18.43 -3.90
CA VAL A 44 -7.02 -17.41 -2.94
C VAL A 44 -6.51 -17.67 -1.53
N GLU A 45 -6.69 -18.89 -1.02
CA GLU A 45 -6.32 -19.24 0.36
C GLU A 45 -4.82 -19.18 0.61
N VAL A 46 -4.00 -19.54 -0.39
CA VAL A 46 -2.54 -19.40 -0.30
C VAL A 46 -2.18 -17.92 -0.17
N ARG A 47 -2.71 -17.07 -1.05
CA ARG A 47 -2.43 -15.62 -1.03
C ARG A 47 -2.91 -14.94 0.25
N LYS A 48 -4.07 -15.33 0.79
CA LYS A 48 -4.53 -14.85 2.11
C LYS A 48 -3.57 -15.26 3.22
N SER A 49 -3.15 -16.53 3.24
CA SER A 49 -2.23 -17.02 4.27
C SER A 49 -0.88 -16.30 4.23
N GLU A 50 -0.37 -15.97 3.04
CA GLU A 50 0.85 -15.20 2.85
C GLU A 50 0.71 -13.77 3.37
N ALA A 51 -0.39 -13.10 3.01
CA ALA A 51 -0.70 -11.76 3.50
C ALA A 51 -0.86 -11.70 5.02
N ILE A 52 -1.52 -12.68 5.64
CA ILE A 52 -1.66 -12.75 7.10
C ILE A 52 -0.29 -12.92 7.76
N ARG A 53 0.56 -13.83 7.27
CA ARG A 53 1.91 -14.00 7.81
C ARG A 53 2.75 -12.73 7.70
N SER A 54 2.66 -12.05 6.55
CA SER A 54 3.36 -10.79 6.34
C SER A 54 2.85 -9.68 7.26
N ALA A 55 1.54 -9.58 7.43
CA ALA A 55 0.90 -8.64 8.34
C ALA A 55 1.34 -8.87 9.80
N ASP A 56 1.34 -10.13 10.25
CA ASP A 56 1.82 -10.53 11.58
C ASP A 56 3.30 -10.16 11.77
N TYR A 57 4.15 -10.38 10.76
CA TYR A 57 5.58 -10.02 10.82
C TYR A 57 5.84 -8.51 10.92
N LEU A 58 5.00 -7.72 10.24
CA LEU A 58 5.06 -6.27 10.24
C LEU A 58 4.33 -5.65 11.44
N ASP A 59 3.71 -6.45 12.31
CA ASP A 59 2.87 -6.03 13.43
C ASP A 59 1.68 -5.14 12.98
N MET A 60 1.08 -5.43 11.81
CA MET A 60 -0.09 -4.73 11.27
C MET A 60 -1.34 -5.62 11.22
N GLU A 61 -2.51 -5.01 11.34
CA GLU A 61 -3.79 -5.70 11.10
C GLU A 61 -4.04 -5.86 9.59
N VAL A 62 -4.59 -6.98 9.15
CA VAL A 62 -5.03 -7.18 7.75
C VAL A 62 -6.53 -7.42 7.70
N LYS A 63 -7.21 -6.72 6.79
CA LYS A 63 -8.63 -6.90 6.50
C LYS A 63 -8.82 -7.16 5.02
N PHE A 64 -9.51 -8.25 4.70
CA PHE A 64 -9.91 -8.55 3.33
C PHE A 64 -11.34 -8.03 3.11
N LEU A 65 -11.60 -7.46 1.92
CA LEU A 65 -12.97 -7.29 1.43
C LEU A 65 -13.55 -8.64 0.97
N ASP A 66 -14.57 -8.66 0.11
CA ASP A 66 -15.13 -9.91 -0.41
C ASP A 66 -14.15 -10.59 -1.38
N THR A 67 -13.32 -11.43 -0.78
CA THR A 67 -12.27 -12.22 -1.45
C THR A 67 -12.53 -13.70 -1.22
N SER A 68 -13.80 -14.09 -1.07
CA SER A 68 -14.22 -15.47 -0.83
C SER A 68 -14.00 -16.37 -2.06
N TYR A 69 -13.80 -15.76 -3.22
CA TYR A 69 -13.54 -16.34 -4.53
C TYR A 69 -12.52 -15.48 -5.27
N PRO A 70 -11.91 -16.00 -6.36
CA PRO A 70 -11.03 -15.19 -7.20
C PRO A 70 -11.80 -13.97 -7.73
N CYS A 71 -11.32 -12.77 -7.42
CA CYS A 71 -11.96 -11.51 -7.80
C CYS A 71 -10.92 -10.45 -8.12
N THR A 72 -11.34 -9.46 -8.91
CA THR A 72 -10.63 -8.23 -9.22
C THR A 72 -11.35 -7.05 -8.59
N VAL A 73 -10.71 -5.88 -8.56
CA VAL A 73 -11.39 -4.67 -8.06
C VAL A 73 -12.53 -4.23 -9.00
N GLU A 74 -12.49 -4.60 -10.29
CA GLU A 74 -13.56 -4.30 -11.26
C GLU A 74 -14.88 -5.02 -10.97
N ASP A 75 -14.85 -6.12 -10.24
CA ASP A 75 -16.05 -6.87 -9.87
C ASP A 75 -16.95 -6.10 -8.89
N TYR A 76 -16.40 -5.07 -8.22
CA TYR A 76 -17.18 -4.16 -7.40
C TYR A 76 -17.82 -3.06 -8.25
N THR A 77 -19.09 -2.75 -7.97
CA THR A 77 -19.59 -1.41 -8.31
C THR A 77 -18.84 -0.36 -7.51
N MET A 78 -18.52 0.78 -8.12
CA MET A 78 -17.80 1.87 -7.42
C MET A 78 -18.52 2.29 -6.13
N ILE A 79 -19.86 2.35 -6.14
CA ILE A 79 -20.64 2.70 -4.94
C ILE A 79 -20.56 1.60 -3.86
N GLY A 80 -20.50 0.32 -4.25
CA GLY A 80 -20.34 -0.79 -3.32
C GLY A 80 -18.96 -0.81 -2.67
N LEU A 81 -17.90 -0.53 -3.44
CA LEU A 81 -16.54 -0.40 -2.94
C LEU A 81 -16.44 0.78 -1.95
N ILE A 82 -16.93 1.97 -2.35
CA ILE A 82 -16.97 3.16 -1.49
C ILE A 82 -17.73 2.88 -0.19
N THR A 83 -18.88 2.20 -0.25
CA THR A 83 -19.69 1.91 0.95
C THR A 83 -18.94 1.03 1.95
N GLN A 84 -18.21 0.03 1.46
CA GLN A 84 -17.41 -0.84 2.32
C GLN A 84 -16.22 -0.09 2.93
N LEU A 85 -15.51 0.71 2.13
CA LEU A 85 -14.38 1.51 2.60
C LEU A 85 -14.82 2.57 3.62
N ASP A 86 -15.94 3.27 3.37
CA ASP A 86 -16.52 4.25 4.30
C ASP A 86 -16.75 3.64 5.67
N LYS A 87 -17.37 2.45 5.73
CA LYS A 87 -17.61 1.74 6.99
C LYS A 87 -16.31 1.42 7.72
N ILE A 88 -15.29 0.96 7.00
CA ILE A 88 -14.00 0.63 7.62
C ILE A 88 -13.30 1.90 8.13
N ILE A 89 -13.32 2.99 7.36
CA ILE A 89 -12.74 4.27 7.75
C ILE A 89 -13.48 4.83 8.98
N GLU A 90 -14.81 4.74 9.02
CA GLU A 90 -15.63 5.16 10.15
C GLU A 90 -15.34 4.37 11.42
N ASP A 91 -15.19 3.04 11.33
CA ASP A 91 -14.87 2.18 12.47
C ASP A 91 -13.41 2.40 12.95
N PHE A 92 -12.47 2.54 12.02
CA PHE A 92 -11.04 2.61 12.33
C PHE A 92 -10.61 4.01 12.79
N GLN A 93 -11.20 5.07 12.24
CA GLN A 93 -10.84 6.48 12.44
C GLN A 93 -9.34 6.75 12.20
N PRO A 94 -8.83 6.61 10.96
CA PRO A 94 -7.42 6.81 10.65
C PRO A 94 -6.99 8.28 10.80
N ASP A 95 -5.77 8.50 11.28
CA ASP A 95 -5.09 9.80 11.21
C ASP A 95 -4.53 10.03 9.80
N ALA A 96 -4.16 8.97 9.09
CA ALA A 96 -3.72 9.03 7.70
C ALA A 96 -4.11 7.77 6.91
N ILE A 97 -4.36 7.95 5.62
CA ILE A 97 -4.62 6.89 4.64
C ILE A 97 -3.50 6.88 3.59
N PHE A 98 -2.96 5.70 3.32
CA PHE A 98 -2.04 5.44 2.20
C PHE A 98 -2.73 4.59 1.14
N THR A 99 -2.60 4.95 -0.14
CA THR A 99 -3.22 4.19 -1.23
C THR A 99 -2.49 4.35 -2.57
N HIS A 100 -3.04 3.74 -3.61
CA HIS A 100 -2.49 3.80 -4.97
C HIS A 100 -2.58 5.19 -5.61
N SER A 101 -1.67 5.44 -6.54
CA SER A 101 -1.76 6.60 -7.42
C SER A 101 -2.90 6.46 -8.44
N ILE A 102 -3.58 7.57 -8.74
CA ILE A 102 -4.57 7.60 -9.82
C ILE A 102 -3.93 7.46 -11.21
N ASP A 103 -2.63 7.73 -11.31
CA ASP A 103 -1.83 7.61 -12.54
C ASP A 103 -1.13 6.24 -12.65
N ASP A 104 -1.49 5.25 -11.83
CA ASP A 104 -0.92 3.90 -11.92
C ASP A 104 -1.26 3.22 -13.26
N SER A 105 -0.36 2.39 -13.79
CA SER A 105 -0.62 1.58 -14.99
C SER A 105 -1.65 0.48 -14.77
N HIS A 106 -1.76 -0.06 -13.55
CA HIS A 106 -2.70 -1.11 -13.22
C HIS A 106 -4.10 -0.52 -12.96
N GLN A 107 -5.12 -1.08 -13.61
CA GLN A 107 -6.49 -0.54 -13.50
C GLN A 107 -7.08 -0.67 -12.10
N ASP A 108 -6.90 -1.81 -11.42
CA ASP A 108 -7.37 -2.03 -10.04
C ASP A 108 -6.81 -0.97 -9.07
N HIS A 109 -5.53 -0.62 -9.21
CA HIS A 109 -4.87 0.41 -8.42
C HIS A 109 -5.57 1.76 -8.60
N ARG A 110 -5.88 2.13 -9.85
CA ARG A 110 -6.61 3.37 -10.16
C ARG A 110 -8.03 3.37 -9.58
N ILE A 111 -8.73 2.24 -9.63
CA ILE A 111 -10.09 2.12 -9.07
C ILE A 111 -10.07 2.28 -7.55
N ILE A 112 -9.11 1.65 -6.87
CA ILE A 112 -8.91 1.84 -5.42
C ILE A 112 -8.61 3.30 -5.09
N SER A 113 -7.70 3.94 -5.83
CA SER A 113 -7.37 5.35 -5.64
C SER A 113 -8.61 6.26 -5.76
N GLN A 114 -9.45 6.03 -6.77
CA GLN A 114 -10.70 6.77 -6.99
C GLN A 114 -11.71 6.54 -5.84
N ALA A 115 -11.85 5.30 -5.37
CA ALA A 115 -12.75 4.98 -4.27
C ALA A 115 -12.31 5.66 -2.96
N VAL A 116 -11.01 5.61 -2.63
CA VAL A 116 -10.45 6.29 -1.45
C VAL A 116 -10.65 7.80 -1.53
N GLN A 117 -10.43 8.44 -2.68
CA GLN A 117 -10.70 9.87 -2.86
C GLN A 117 -12.19 10.21 -2.64
N ALA A 118 -13.09 9.33 -3.07
CA ALA A 118 -14.52 9.53 -2.88
C ALA A 118 -14.94 9.43 -1.39
N CYS A 119 -14.34 8.50 -0.63
CA CYS A 119 -14.51 8.34 0.82
C CYS A 119 -13.94 9.51 1.61
N PHE A 120 -12.75 9.99 1.23
CA PHE A 120 -12.02 11.06 1.92
C PHE A 120 -12.86 12.32 2.13
N ARG A 121 -13.79 12.65 1.21
CA ARG A 121 -14.71 13.80 1.36
C ARG A 121 -15.48 13.84 2.68
N LYS A 122 -15.67 12.69 3.33
CA LYS A 122 -16.36 12.55 4.62
C LYS A 122 -15.40 12.60 5.82
N TYR A 123 -14.15 12.20 5.62
CA TYR A 123 -13.18 11.94 6.69
C TYR A 123 -11.88 12.72 6.42
N MET A 124 -11.76 13.91 7.01
CA MET A 124 -10.62 14.81 6.84
C MET A 124 -9.40 14.32 7.64
N CYS A 125 -8.76 13.25 7.16
CA CYS A 125 -7.47 12.72 7.59
C CYS A 125 -6.42 12.95 6.51
N ASP A 126 -5.13 12.79 6.81
CA ASP A 126 -4.11 12.94 5.77
C ASP A 126 -4.25 11.82 4.73
N VAL A 127 -4.01 12.13 3.45
CA VAL A 127 -4.07 11.13 2.36
C VAL A 127 -2.80 11.22 1.52
N TYR A 128 -2.17 10.06 1.33
CA TYR A 128 -0.93 9.93 0.60
C TYR A 128 -1.05 8.82 -0.45
N ASN A 129 -0.48 9.06 -1.63
CA ASN A 129 -0.28 8.02 -2.63
C ASN A 129 1.13 7.45 -2.49
N PHE A 130 1.28 6.13 -2.55
CA PHE A 130 2.61 5.53 -2.58
C PHE A 130 3.26 5.57 -3.98
N GLU A 131 4.59 5.53 -3.99
CA GLU A 131 5.36 5.28 -5.21
C GLU A 131 5.32 3.80 -5.59
N GLN A 132 5.18 3.53 -6.89
CA GLN A 132 5.14 2.18 -7.45
C GLN A 132 6.47 1.85 -8.14
N THR A 133 6.88 0.58 -8.08
CA THR A 133 8.18 0.11 -8.60
C THR A 133 8.24 -0.04 -10.11
N ASN A 134 7.09 0.04 -10.79
CA ASN A 134 6.92 -0.38 -12.18
C ASN A 134 7.09 0.73 -13.22
N GLN A 135 7.09 0.32 -14.49
CA GLN A 135 7.03 1.15 -15.70
C GLN A 135 5.79 2.08 -15.77
N SER A 136 4.95 2.14 -14.74
CA SER A 136 3.86 3.13 -14.63
C SER A 136 4.38 4.56 -14.85
N ASN A 137 5.59 4.85 -14.37
CA ASN A 137 6.29 6.12 -14.62
C ASN A 137 6.76 6.35 -16.07
N LEU A 138 6.76 5.31 -16.92
CA LEU A 138 7.15 5.38 -18.33
C LEU A 138 5.93 5.45 -19.28
N ILE A 139 4.80 4.86 -18.88
CA ILE A 139 3.61 4.72 -19.74
C ILE A 139 2.70 5.95 -19.63
N ASN A 140 2.62 6.58 -18.46
CA ASN A 140 1.82 7.78 -18.26
C ASN A 140 2.68 9.06 -18.34
N SER A 141 2.15 10.08 -19.02
CA SER A 141 2.77 11.41 -19.12
C SER A 141 2.87 12.12 -17.75
N ASN A 142 2.07 11.69 -16.76
CA ASN A 142 2.17 12.09 -15.36
C ASN A 142 3.16 11.20 -14.62
N ARG A 143 4.41 11.65 -14.54
CA ARG A 143 5.43 11.01 -13.68
C ARG A 143 5.02 11.15 -12.21
N PHE A 144 5.22 10.10 -11.42
CA PHE A 144 5.09 10.19 -9.97
C PHE A 144 6.18 11.11 -9.41
N ILE A 145 5.77 12.27 -8.88
CA ILE A 145 6.66 13.24 -8.24
C ILE A 145 6.37 13.18 -6.73
N PRO A 146 7.25 12.57 -5.93
CA PRO A 146 7.07 12.52 -4.49
C PRO A 146 7.35 13.87 -3.84
N ASP A 147 6.62 14.16 -2.77
CA ASP A 147 6.82 15.32 -1.89
C ASP A 147 7.08 14.91 -0.42
N LEU A 148 6.95 13.62 -0.11
CA LEU A 148 7.23 13.04 1.19
C LEU A 148 8.21 11.88 1.04
N TYR A 149 9.26 11.90 1.85
CA TYR A 149 10.28 10.85 1.94
C TYR A 149 10.31 10.33 3.37
N ILE A 150 10.34 9.02 3.52
CA ILE A 150 10.47 8.35 4.81
C ILE A 150 11.74 7.52 4.79
N ASP A 151 12.66 7.85 5.70
CA ASP A 151 13.83 7.02 5.96
C ASP A 151 13.40 5.69 6.57
N ILE A 152 13.75 4.61 5.86
CA ILE A 152 13.48 3.22 6.23
C ILE A 152 14.77 2.42 6.38
N SER A 153 15.92 3.08 6.56
CA SER A 153 17.23 2.44 6.55
C SER A 153 17.37 1.33 7.60
N GLU A 154 16.78 1.53 8.77
CA GLU A 154 16.74 0.54 9.86
C GLU A 154 15.69 -0.57 9.65
N HIS A 155 14.74 -0.35 8.74
CA HIS A 155 13.58 -1.24 8.53
C HIS A 155 13.56 -1.89 7.14
N PHE A 156 14.54 -1.59 6.28
CA PHE A 156 14.58 -2.05 4.90
C PHE A 156 14.63 -3.59 4.80
N GLU A 157 15.38 -4.25 5.69
CA GLU A 157 15.40 -5.72 5.70
C GLU A 157 14.05 -6.31 6.13
N SER A 158 13.33 -5.65 7.04
CA SER A 158 11.97 -6.06 7.40
C SER A 158 11.02 -5.94 6.21
N LYS A 159 11.12 -4.88 5.40
CA LYS A 159 10.38 -4.77 4.13
C LYS A 159 10.60 -5.98 3.23
N LEU A 160 11.86 -6.33 3.01
CA LEU A 160 12.20 -7.45 2.12
C LEU A 160 11.75 -8.80 2.70
N ASN A 161 11.84 -9.00 4.01
CA ASN A 161 11.40 -10.23 4.65
C ASN A 161 9.88 -10.39 4.61
N ALA A 162 9.12 -9.31 4.82
CA ALA A 162 7.67 -9.31 4.69
C ALA A 162 7.26 -9.66 3.25
N LEU A 163 7.88 -9.01 2.25
CA LEU A 163 7.65 -9.34 0.84
C LEU A 163 7.96 -10.80 0.52
N ARG A 164 9.03 -11.37 1.10
CA ARG A 164 9.40 -12.78 0.92
C ARG A 164 8.36 -13.78 1.42
N MET A 165 7.42 -13.35 2.26
CA MET A 165 6.33 -14.21 2.72
C MET A 165 5.29 -14.48 1.63
N HIS A 166 5.22 -13.65 0.58
CA HIS A 166 4.44 -13.85 -0.64
C HIS A 166 5.17 -14.78 -1.63
N ALA A 167 5.60 -15.93 -1.14
CA ALA A 167 6.46 -16.88 -1.86
C ALA A 167 5.83 -17.35 -3.18
N SER A 168 4.50 -17.51 -3.22
CA SER A 168 3.75 -17.90 -4.40
C SER A 168 3.90 -16.90 -5.57
N GLN A 169 4.19 -15.63 -5.27
CA GLN A 169 4.41 -14.60 -6.28
C GLN A 169 5.88 -14.48 -6.69
N LEU A 170 6.79 -14.72 -5.76
CA LEU A 170 8.24 -14.62 -5.97
C LEU A 170 8.82 -15.74 -6.83
N ALA A 171 8.16 -16.89 -6.90
CA ALA A 171 8.57 -18.01 -7.75
C ALA A 171 8.32 -17.78 -9.26
N GLY A 172 7.65 -16.68 -9.65
CA GLY A 172 7.25 -16.37 -11.03
C GLY A 172 7.71 -14.99 -11.52
N TYR A 173 6.75 -14.13 -11.86
CA TYR A 173 6.98 -12.80 -12.47
C TYR A 173 7.82 -11.84 -11.59
N MET A 174 7.88 -12.08 -10.28
CA MET A 174 8.49 -11.16 -9.32
C MET A 174 9.96 -11.44 -8.99
N VAL A 175 10.66 -12.32 -9.73
CA VAL A 175 12.07 -12.64 -9.46
C VAL A 175 12.98 -11.39 -9.46
N HIS A 176 12.66 -10.37 -10.26
CA HIS A 176 13.41 -9.12 -10.32
C HIS A 176 12.92 -8.05 -9.33
N TYR A 177 11.71 -8.18 -8.78
CA TYR A 177 11.08 -7.15 -7.94
C TYR A 177 11.88 -6.83 -6.68
N VAL A 178 12.46 -7.83 -6.01
CA VAL A 178 13.30 -7.59 -4.82
C VAL A 178 14.49 -6.69 -5.16
N SER A 179 15.12 -6.93 -6.33
CA SER A 179 16.22 -6.08 -6.79
C SER A 179 15.74 -4.69 -7.15
N ASP A 180 14.56 -4.55 -7.77
CA ASP A 180 14.07 -3.26 -8.25
C ASP A 180 13.53 -2.39 -7.11
N ILE A 181 12.85 -2.99 -6.12
CA ILE A 181 12.49 -2.37 -4.84
C ILE A 181 13.74 -1.82 -4.15
N LYS A 182 14.82 -2.62 -4.11
CA LYS A 182 16.07 -2.19 -3.50
C LYS A 182 16.67 -0.99 -4.22
N LYS A 183 16.80 -1.06 -5.56
CA LYS A 183 17.34 0.06 -6.35
C LYS A 183 16.51 1.33 -6.18
N LEU A 184 15.18 1.21 -6.17
CA LEU A 184 14.30 2.36 -5.96
C LEU A 184 14.51 2.94 -4.56
N ALA A 185 14.56 2.11 -3.52
CA ALA A 185 14.79 2.57 -2.15
C ALA A 185 16.16 3.24 -1.99
N GLU A 186 17.22 2.70 -2.62
CA GLU A 186 18.56 3.31 -2.64
C GLU A 186 18.55 4.65 -3.37
N TRP A 187 17.89 4.72 -4.53
CA TRP A 187 17.78 5.95 -5.32
C TRP A 187 17.06 7.05 -4.55
N ARG A 188 15.92 6.72 -3.93
CA ARG A 188 15.17 7.67 -3.10
C ARG A 188 15.91 8.00 -1.81
N GLY A 189 16.63 7.05 -1.24
CA GLY A 189 17.54 7.27 -0.12
C GLY A 189 18.60 8.31 -0.44
N TYR A 190 19.28 8.15 -1.58
CA TYR A 190 20.27 9.11 -2.08
C TYR A 190 19.68 10.52 -2.24
N GLN A 191 18.48 10.64 -2.80
CA GLN A 191 17.81 11.94 -2.96
C GLN A 191 17.47 12.60 -1.61
N TYR A 192 17.15 11.81 -0.59
CA TYR A 192 16.79 12.30 0.75
C TYR A 192 18.00 12.47 1.68
N GLY A 193 19.16 11.90 1.35
CA GLY A 193 20.36 11.91 2.19
C GLY A 193 20.43 10.76 3.21
N THR A 194 19.80 9.62 2.90
CA THR A 194 19.83 8.39 3.71
C THR A 194 20.20 7.15 2.87
N LYS A 195 20.31 5.97 3.49
CA LYS A 195 20.64 4.72 2.78
C LYS A 195 19.46 4.19 1.97
N TYR A 196 18.27 4.15 2.58
CA TYR A 196 17.05 3.68 1.94
C TYR A 196 15.88 4.59 2.31
N ALA A 197 15.06 4.98 1.33
CA ALA A 197 13.83 5.72 1.57
C ALA A 197 12.66 5.16 0.76
N GLU A 198 11.46 5.25 1.34
CA GLU A 198 10.20 5.13 0.63
C GLU A 198 9.63 6.53 0.39
N THR A 199 8.90 6.70 -0.72
CA THR A 199 8.37 7.99 -1.09
C THR A 199 6.88 7.96 -1.36
N PHE A 200 6.28 9.11 -1.11
CA PHE A 200 4.85 9.32 -1.19
C PHE A 200 4.56 10.68 -1.82
N LYS A 201 3.38 10.80 -2.38
CA LYS A 201 2.82 12.05 -2.87
C LYS A 201 1.62 12.43 -2.02
N THR A 202 1.64 13.64 -1.48
CA THR A 202 0.56 14.19 -0.67
C THR A 202 -0.64 14.48 -1.57
N VAL A 203 -1.78 13.86 -1.26
CA VAL A 203 -3.07 14.17 -1.90
C VAL A 203 -3.81 15.21 -1.09
N PHE A 204 -3.81 15.03 0.23
CA PHE A 204 -4.38 15.97 1.17
C PHE A 204 -3.61 15.89 2.48
N LYS A 205 -3.39 17.05 3.11
CA LYS A 205 -2.80 17.14 4.43
C LYS A 205 -3.65 18.08 5.27
N LYS A 206 -4.07 17.62 6.44
CA LYS A 206 -4.83 18.44 7.37
C LYS A 206 -3.87 19.42 8.02
N GLU A 207 -3.86 20.67 7.54
CA GLU A 207 -3.14 21.74 8.22
C GLU A 207 -3.84 22.07 9.54
N LEU A 208 -3.07 22.07 10.64
CA LEU A 208 -3.49 22.70 11.88
C LEU A 208 -3.15 24.19 11.75
N LEU A 209 -4.18 25.02 11.56
CA LEU A 209 -4.08 26.47 11.74
C LEU A 209 -3.72 26.81 13.18
#